data_AF-A0A942ZQT1-F1
#
_entry.id   AF-A0A942ZQT1-F1
#
_cell.length_a   1.000
_cell.length_b   1.000
_cell.length_c   1.000
_cell.angle_alpha   90.00
_cell.angle_beta   90.00
_cell.angle_gamma   90.00
#
_symmetry.space_group_name_H-M   'P 1'
#
loop_
_entity.id
_entity.type
_entity.pdbx_description
1 polymer ?
#
loop_
_entity_poly.entity_id
_entity_poly.type
_entity_poly.pdbx_seq_one_letter_code
_entity_poly.pdbx_strand_id
1 'polypeptide(L)' 'MVFIKKIDEPDFGCEGVPDNEVVCDTVTFVVDSNEIVVKIPEKIVWHYKLDENMEISNKLYLELLDLKRSQN' A
#
# COMPACT_ATOMS: atom_id res chain seq x y z
N MET A 1 -3.31 12.55 -12.03
CA MET A 1 -3.64 11.12 -12.28
C MET A 1 -2.83 10.29 -11.30
N VAL A 2 -3.41 9.27 -10.67
CA VAL A 2 -2.71 8.44 -9.67
C VAL A 2 -2.69 7.01 -10.17
N PHE A 3 -1.49 6.44 -10.28
CA PHE A 3 -1.32 5.02 -10.61
C PHE A 3 -0.47 4.30 -9.59
N ILE A 4 -0.75 3.03 -9.40
CA ILE A 4 0.08 2.13 -8.60
C ILE A 4 1.17 1.61 -9.51
N LYS A 5 2.41 2.02 -9.25
CA LYS A 5 3.58 1.56 -10.02
C LYS A 5 4.02 0.18 -9.58
N LYS A 6 4.01 -0.07 -8.27
CA LYS A 6 4.58 -1.27 -7.66
C LYS A 6 3.90 -1.60 -6.33
N ILE A 7 3.74 -2.88 -6.04
CA ILE A 7 3.34 -3.40 -4.74
C ILE A 7 4.38 -4.45 -4.33
N ASP A 8 5.10 -4.18 -3.24
CA ASP A 8 6.04 -5.13 -2.64
C ASP A 8 5.42 -5.75 -1.40
N GLU A 9 5.12 -7.05 -1.47
CA GLU A 9 4.70 -7.86 -0.32
C GLU A 9 5.88 -8.05 0.65
N PRO A 10 5.63 -8.09 1.97
CA PRO A 10 6.69 -8.33 2.95
C PRO A 10 7.19 -9.78 2.88
N ASP A 11 8.52 -9.94 2.77
CA ASP A 11 9.19 -11.24 2.85
C ASP A 11 9.58 -11.55 4.30
N PHE A 12 8.99 -12.61 4.86
CA PHE A 12 9.22 -13.06 6.23
C PHE A 12 10.25 -14.20 6.34
N GLY A 13 10.77 -14.70 5.21
CA GLY A 13 11.71 -15.81 5.20
C GLY A 13 11.21 -17.05 5.95
N CYS A 14 12.15 -17.84 6.50
CA CYS A 14 11.83 -19.06 7.24
C CYS A 14 11.32 -18.82 8.67
N GLU A 15 11.45 -17.60 9.19
CA GLU A 15 11.05 -17.24 10.56
C GLU A 15 9.53 -17.02 10.69
N GLY A 16 8.86 -16.77 9.56
CA GLY A 16 7.40 -16.60 9.51
C GLY A 16 6.94 -15.20 9.92
N VAL A 17 5.62 -14.98 9.84
CA VAL A 17 5.02 -13.67 10.13
C VAL A 17 5.22 -13.33 11.61
N PRO A 18 5.72 -12.12 11.95
CA PRO A 18 5.89 -11.70 13.34
C PRO A 18 4.55 -11.64 14.10
N ASP A 19 4.53 -12.19 15.31
CA ASP A 19 3.36 -12.17 16.18
C ASP A 19 3.00 -10.74 16.62
N ASN A 20 1.71 -10.42 16.54
CA ASN A 20 1.11 -9.12 16.93
C ASN A 20 1.56 -7.89 16.13
N GLU A 21 2.19 -8.07 14.97
CA GLU A 21 2.49 -6.97 14.05
C GLU A 21 1.49 -6.88 12.89
N VAL A 22 1.23 -5.65 12.43
CA VAL A 22 0.41 -5.43 11.23
C VAL A 22 1.27 -5.66 9.99
N VAL A 23 0.99 -6.74 9.27
CA VAL A 23 1.57 -7.03 7.96
C VAL A 23 1.17 -5.93 6.97
N CYS A 24 2.17 -5.31 6.33
CA CYS A 24 1.96 -4.21 5.41
C CYS A 24 2.75 -4.43 4.12
N ASP A 25 2.10 -4.14 3.00
CA ASP A 25 2.74 -4.05 1.69
C ASP A 25 3.31 -2.65 1.50
N THR A 26 4.42 -2.57 0.76
CA THR A 26 4.97 -1.30 0.33
C THR A 26 4.41 -0.96 -1.05
N VAL A 27 3.56 0.06 -1.10
CA VAL A 27 2.90 0.51 -2.32
C VAL A 27 3.58 1.77 -2.83
N THR A 28 4.00 1.75 -4.09
CA THR A 28 4.56 2.90 -4.80
C THR A 28 3.50 3.50 -5.71
N PHE A 29 3.02 4.68 -5.35
CA PHE A 29 2.16 5.48 -6.22
C PHE A 29 2.99 6.40 -7.10
N VAL A 30 2.45 6.74 -8.27
CA VAL A 30 2.92 7.87 -9.06
C VAL A 30 1.80 8.88 -9.19
N VAL A 31 2.11 10.11 -8.76
CA VAL A 31 1.19 11.25 -8.76
C VAL A 31 1.90 12.42 -9.42
N ASP A 32 1.36 12.90 -10.54
CA ASP A 32 1.90 14.04 -11.29
C ASP A 32 3.43 13.91 -11.54
N SER A 33 3.83 12.72 -12.00
CA SER A 33 5.24 12.34 -12.27
C SER A 33 6.16 12.21 -11.04
N ASN A 34 5.62 12.25 -9.82
CA ASN A 34 6.36 12.02 -8.59
C ASN A 34 6.03 10.63 -8.01
N GLU A 35 7.04 9.93 -7.52
CA GLU A 35 6.88 8.65 -6.83
C GLU A 35 6.66 8.87 -5.32
N ILE A 36 5.59 8.28 -4.79
CA ILE A 36 5.22 8.33 -3.39
C ILE A 36 5.13 6.90 -2.87
N VAL A 37 6.02 6.56 -1.93
CA VAL A 37 6.09 5.23 -1.33
C VAL A 37 5.42 5.24 0.04
N VAL A 38 4.50 4.32 0.26
CA VAL A 38 3.83 4.16 1.55
C VAL A 38 3.69 2.69 1.94
N LYS A 39 3.61 2.43 3.24
CA LYS A 39 3.22 1.13 3.77
C LYS A 39 1.71 1.12 3.98
N ILE A 40 1.04 0.12 3.43
CA ILE A 40 -0.42 -0.07 3.55
C ILE A 40 -0.65 -1.45 4.15
N PRO A 41 -1.49 -1.61 5.18
CA PRO A 41 -1.83 -2.93 5.69
C PRO A 41 -2.33 -3.83 4.56
N GLU A 42 -1.79 -5.04 4.48
CA GLU A 42 -2.05 -6.00 3.40
C GLU A 42 -3.57 -6.24 3.23
N LYS A 43 -4.30 -6.33 4.34
CA LYS A 43 -5.78 -6.44 4.35
C LYS A 43 -6.49 -5.33 3.59
N ILE A 44 -5.96 -4.11 3.61
CA ILE A 44 -6.50 -2.96 2.87
C ILE A 44 -6.18 -3.11 1.38
N VAL A 45 -4.95 -3.52 1.03
CA VAL A 45 -4.56 -3.80 -0.36
C VAL A 45 -5.51 -4.84 -0.98
N TRP A 46 -5.75 -5.95 -0.28
CA TRP A 46 -6.72 -6.98 -0.68
C TRP A 46 -8.16 -6.48 -0.73
N HIS A 47 -8.61 -5.69 0.26
CA HIS A 47 -9.98 -5.18 0.33
C HIS A 47 -10.33 -4.31 -0.88
N TYR A 48 -9.43 -3.40 -1.26
CA TYR A 48 -9.60 -2.53 -2.42
C TYR A 48 -9.18 -3.18 -3.73
N LYS A 49 -8.66 -4.43 -3.69
CA LYS A 49 -8.13 -5.16 -4.84
C LYS A 49 -7.11 -4.33 -5.62
N LEU A 50 -6.21 -3.69 -4.89
CA LEU A 50 -5.14 -2.88 -5.48
C LEU A 50 -4.17 -3.80 -6.19
N ASP A 51 -3.71 -3.37 -7.36
CA ASP A 51 -2.78 -4.14 -8.19
C ASP A 51 -1.77 -3.22 -8.88
N GLU A 52 -0.66 -3.80 -9.34
CA GLU A 52 0.35 -3.07 -10.09
C GLU A 52 -0.21 -2.57 -11.43
N ASN A 53 0.22 -1.38 -11.85
CA ASN A 53 -0.26 -0.67 -13.04
C ASN A 53 -1.76 -0.28 -13.00
N MET A 54 -2.39 -0.37 -11.83
CA MET A 54 -3.78 0.08 -11.64
C MET A 54 -3.86 1.60 -11.51
N GLU A 55 -4.75 2.23 -12.28
CA GLU A 55 -5.14 3.62 -12.06
C GLU A 55 -6.19 3.70 -10.95
N ILE A 56 -5.99 4.62 -10.00
CA ILE A 56 -6.92 4.84 -8.90
C ILE A 56 -7.40 6.28 -8.86
N SER A 57 -8.61 6.49 -8.33
CA SER A 57 -9.12 7.84 -8.12
C SER A 57 -8.31 8.59 -7.07
N ASN A 58 -8.23 9.92 -7.21
CA ASN A 58 -7.59 10.77 -6.20
C ASN A 58 -8.26 10.63 -4.83
N LYS A 59 -9.57 10.35 -4.78
CA LYS A 59 -10.30 10.10 -3.54
C LYS A 59 -9.76 8.85 -2.82
N LEU A 60 -9.60 7.74 -3.53
CA LEU A 60 -9.08 6.50 -2.97
C LEU A 60 -7.62 6.69 -2.53
N TYR A 61 -6.79 7.37 -3.33
CA TYR A 61 -5.42 7.71 -2.95
C TYR A 61 -5.35 8.46 -1.61
N LEU A 62 -6.15 9.51 -1.43
CA LEU A 62 -6.20 10.28 -0.18
C LEU A 62 -6.70 9.45 1.01
N GLU A 63 -7.69 8.57 0.79
CA GLU A 63 -8.19 7.65 1.81
C GLU A 63 -7.10 6.67 2.28
N LEU A 64 -6.34 6.09 1.34
CA LEU A 64 -5.21 5.21 1.65
C LEU A 64 -4.09 5.94 2.44
N LEU A 65 -3.85 7.22 2.14
CA LEU A 65 -2.90 8.04 2.90
C LEU A 65 -3.37 8.38 4.32
N ASP A 66 -4.68 8.51 4.53
CA ASP A 66 -5.24 8.80 5.85
C ASP A 66 -5.27 7.56 6.76
N LEU A 67 -5.57 6.39 6.17
CA LEU A 67 -5.49 5.11 6.87
C LEU A 67 -4.09 4.82 7.44
N LYS A 68 -3.03 5.30 6.77
CA LYS A 68 -1.65 5.27 7.30
C LYS A 68 -1.51 6.06 8.60
N ARG A 69 -2.20 7.21 8.74
CA ARG A 69 -2.07 8.11 9.90
C ARG A 69 -2.76 7.59 11.16
N SER A 70 -3.81 6.79 10.99
CA SER A 70 -4.58 6.23 12.12
C SER A 70 -3.93 5.00 12.78
N GLN A 71 -2.78 4.55 12.28
CA GLN A 71 -2.01 3.40 12.80
C GLN A 71 -0.72 3.83 13.54
N ASN A 72 -0.53 5.14 13.78
CA ASN A 72 0.57 5.74 14.54
C ASN A 72 0.11 6.27 15.90
#